data_AF-V6JJK3-F1
#
_entry.id   AF-V6JJK3-F1
#
_cell.length_a   1.000
_cell.length_b   1.000
_cell.length_c   1.000
_cell.angle_alpha   90.00
_cell.angle_beta   90.00
_cell.angle_gamma   90.00
#
_symmetry.space_group_name_H-M   'P 1'
#
loop_
_entity.id
_entity.type
_entity.pdbx_description
1 polymer ?
#
loop_
_entity_poly.entity_id
_entity_poly.type
_entity_poly.pdbx_seq_one_letter_code
_entity_poly.pdbx_strand_id
1 'polypeptide(L)' 'MIQWSCTGNSNQERHVAPLPSGDYTITNVHSGLFLTTASTSDGAPVLLQTDTNSTLQQWAID' A
#
# COMPACT_ATOMS: atom_id res chain seq x y z
N MET A 1 17.00 -19.39 -1.50
CA MET A 1 16.06 -18.34 -1.95
C MET A 1 14.69 -18.96 -2.06
N ILE A 2 13.79 -18.62 -1.14
CA ILE A 2 12.42 -19.14 -1.18
C ILE A 2 11.52 -18.01 -1.67
N GLN A 3 11.24 -18.02 -2.97
CA GLN A 3 10.20 -17.21 -3.56
C GLN A 3 8.94 -18.09 -3.56
N TRP A 4 7.96 -17.74 -2.73
CA TRP A 4 6.70 -18.47 -2.72
C TRP A 4 5.93 -18.11 -3.98
N SER A 5 5.57 -19.13 -4.76
CA SER A 5 4.79 -19.04 -5.97
C SER A 5 3.43 -18.38 -5.67
N CYS A 6 3.09 -17.32 -6.41
CA CYS A 6 1.78 -16.66 -6.34
C CYS A 6 0.67 -17.71 -6.50
N THR A 7 -0.11 -17.95 -5.44
CA THR A 7 -1.15 -18.99 -5.44
C THR A 7 -2.46 -18.56 -6.10
N GLY A 8 -2.53 -17.36 -6.70
CA GLY A 8 -3.72 -16.88 -7.41
C GLY A 8 -4.99 -16.82 -6.55
N ASN A 9 -4.85 -16.81 -5.22
CA ASN A 9 -5.96 -16.65 -4.29
C ASN A 9 -6.17 -15.16 -4.03
N SER A 10 -7.22 -14.62 -4.63
CA SER A 10 -7.66 -13.22 -4.73
C SER A 10 -8.01 -12.51 -3.41
N ASN A 11 -7.55 -13.02 -2.26
CA ASN A 11 -7.91 -12.52 -0.93
C ASN A 11 -6.80 -11.67 -0.28
N GLN A 12 -5.61 -11.58 -0.87
CA GLN A 12 -4.46 -10.86 -0.28
C GLN A 12 -3.57 -10.15 -1.31
N GLU A 13 -4.06 -9.92 -2.53
CA GLU A 13 -3.31 -9.18 -3.54
C GLU A 13 -3.24 -7.69 -3.15
N ARG A 14 -2.06 -7.26 -2.69
CA ARG A 14 -1.69 -5.87 -2.52
C ARG A 14 -0.80 -5.49 -3.70
N HIS A 15 -1.22 -4.51 -4.49
CA HIS A 15 -0.38 -3.94 -5.53
C HIS A 15 0.54 -2.90 -4.89
N VAL A 16 1.84 -3.04 -5.08
CA VAL A 16 2.84 -2.09 -4.59
C VAL A 16 3.47 -1.41 -5.80
N ALA A 17 3.19 -0.12 -5.97
CA ALA A 17 3.69 0.65 -7.11
C ALA A 17 4.75 1.66 -6.64
N PRO A 18 5.95 1.66 -7.24
CA PRO A 18 6.99 2.62 -6.91
C PRO A 18 6.62 4.02 -7.41
N LEU A 19 7.01 5.03 -6.65
CA LEU A 19 6.93 6.45 -7.00
C LEU A 19 8.32 6.97 -7.41
N PRO A 20 8.37 8.02 -8.25
CA PRO A 20 9.64 8.66 -8.61
C PRO A 20 10.42 9.23 -7.42
N SER A 21 9.77 9.46 -6.27
CA SER A 21 10.41 9.91 -5.03
C SER A 21 11.24 8.83 -4.33
N GLY A 22 11.06 7.56 -4.69
CA GLY A 22 11.60 6.41 -3.97
C GLY A 22 10.63 5.76 -2.99
N ASP A 23 9.47 6.38 -2.76
CA ASP A 23 8.39 5.80 -1.95
C ASP A 23 7.52 4.84 -2.77
N TYR A 24 6.59 4.17 -2.10
CA TYR A 24 5.64 3.25 -2.71
C TYR A 24 4.21 3.64 -2.37
N THR A 25 3.29 3.37 -3.30
CA THR A 25 1.86 3.31 -2.98
C THR A 25 1.45 1.85 -2.84
N ILE A 26 0.55 1.58 -1.89
CA ILE A 26 0.03 0.23 -1.65
C ILE A 26 -1.47 0.25 -1.91
N THR A 27 -1.92 -0.51 -2.91
CA THR A 27 -3.33 -0.57 -3.31
C THR A 27 -3.88 -1.96 -3.00
N ASN A 28 -5.06 -1.99 -2.39
CA ASN A 28 -5.83 -3.22 -2.26
C ASN A 28 -6.43 -3.56 -3.63
N VAL A 29 -6.03 -4.69 -4.23
CA VAL A 29 -6.46 -5.07 -5.58
C VAL A 29 -7.96 -5.31 -5.67
N HIS A 30 -8.60 -5.76 -4.59
CA HIS A 30 -10.04 -6.03 -4.58
C HIS A 30 -10.88 -4.74 -4.57
N SER A 31 -10.45 -3.72 -3.84
CA SER A 31 -11.22 -2.47 -3.69
C SER A 31 -10.70 -1.31 -4.53
N GLY A 32 -9.48 -1.40 -5.07
CA GLY A 32 -8.79 -0.27 -5.70
C GLY A 32 -8.39 0.84 -4.73
N LEU A 33 -8.57 0.64 -3.42
CA LEU A 33 -8.28 1.64 -2.39
C LEU A 33 -6.82 1.56 -1.95
N PHE A 34 -6.28 2.74 -1.63
CA PHE A 34 -4.91 2.96 -1.23
C PHE A 34 -4.78 2.90 0.28
N LEU A 35 -3.72 2.24 0.73
CA LEU A 35 -3.32 2.23 2.13
C LEU A 35 -2.94 3.65 2.54
N THR A 36 -3.67 4.17 3.51
CA THR A 36 -3.59 5.58 3.94
C THR A 36 -3.44 5.63 5.44
N THR A 37 -2.42 6.31 5.95
CA THR A 37 -2.32 6.60 7.38
C THR A 37 -3.19 7.80 7.73
N ALA A 38 -3.86 7.79 8.89
CA ALA A 38 -4.66 8.93 9.35
C ALA A 38 -3.80 10.14 9.73
N SER A 39 -2.53 9.92 10.10
CA SER A 39 -1.55 10.97 10.37
C SER A 39 -0.11 10.42 10.27
N THR A 40 0.88 11.31 10.31
CA THR A 40 2.30 10.93 10.39
C THR A 40 2.77 10.64 11.82
N SER A 41 1.85 10.52 12.78
CA SER A 41 2.17 10.23 14.17
C SER A 41 2.35 8.74 14.39
N ASP A 42 3.26 8.37 15.29
CA ASP A 42 3.44 6.97 15.67
C ASP A 42 2.14 6.40 16.25
N GLY A 43 1.78 5.21 15.77
CA GLY A 43 0.53 4.55 16.16
C GLY A 43 -0.72 5.10 15.46
N ALA A 44 -0.57 5.98 14.47
CA ALA A 44 -1.69 6.42 13.65
C ALA A 44 -2.40 5.22 12.99
N PRO A 45 -3.74 5.19 13.00
CA PRO A 45 -4.47 4.12 12.35
C PRO A 45 -4.26 4.16 10.84
N VAL A 46 -4.13 2.98 10.25
CA VAL A 46 -4.01 2.79 8.81
C VAL A 46 -5.35 2.30 8.27
N LEU A 47 -5.87 3.00 7.27
CA LEU A 47 -7.15 2.72 6.63
C LEU A 47 -6.98 2.64 5.10
N LEU A 48 -8.09 2.33 4.41
CA LEU A 48 -8.16 2.29 2.96
C LEU A 48 -8.98 3.48 2.47
N GLN A 49 -8.40 4.31 1.60
CA GLN A 49 -9.08 5.44 0.99
C GLN A 49 -8.87 5.46 -0.52
N THR A 50 -9.69 6.22 -1.24
CA THR A 50 -9.44 6.50 -2.65
C THR A 50 -8.09 7.19 -2.83
N ASP A 51 -7.46 7.03 -3.98
CA ASP A 51 -6.26 7.78 -4.30
C ASP A 51 -6.54 9.29 -4.16
N THR A 52 -5.75 9.94 -3.31
CA THR A 52 -5.78 11.39 -3.08
C THR A 52 -4.46 12.06 -3.46
N ASN A 53 -3.49 11.27 -3.95
CA ASN A 53 -2.10 11.69 -4.15
C ASN A 53 -1.44 12.27 -2.88
N SER A 54 -1.97 11.93 -1.70
CA SER A 54 -1.46 12.43 -0.43
C SER A 54 -0.18 11.71 -0.04
N THR A 55 0.75 12.41 0.63
CA THR A 55 1.92 11.78 1.26
C THR A 55 1.55 10.76 2.33
N LEU A 56 0.33 10.83 2.87
CA LEU A 56 -0.22 9.81 3.78
C LEU A 56 -0.51 8.47 3.10
N GLN A 57 -0.44 8.42 1.77
CA GLN A 57 -0.59 7.20 0.95
C GLN A 57 0.74 6.71 0.38
N GLN A 58 1.84 7.37 0.77
CA GLN A 58 3.20 7.05 0.35
C GLN A 58 3.93 6.37 1.50
N TRP A 59 4.57 5.26 1.19
CA TRP A 59 5.20 4.39 2.17
C TRP A 59 6.65 4.17 1.78
N ALA A 60 7.56 4.51 2.69
CA ALA A 60 8.92 4.03 2.62
C ALA A 60 8.96 2.55 3.00
N ILE A 61 9.62 1.74 2.18
CA ILE A 61 9.87 0.31 2.43
C ILE A 61 11.38 0.16 2.41
N ASP A 62 11.98 -0.12 3.57
CA ASP A 62 13.42 -0.37 3.78
C ASP A 62 13.61 -1.79 4.33
#